data_AF-A0A6B3ESK3-F1
#
_entry.id   AF-A0A6B3ESK3-F1
#
_cell.length_a   1.000
_cell.length_b   1.000
_cell.length_c   1.000
_cell.angle_alpha   90.00
_cell.angle_beta   90.00
_cell.angle_gamma   90.00
#
_symmetry.space_group_name_H-M   'P 1'
#
loop_
_entity.id
_entity.type
_entity.pdbx_description
1 polymer ?
#
loop_
_entity_poly.entity_id
_entity_poly.type
_entity_poly.pdbx_seq_one_letter_code
_entity_poly.pdbx_strand_id
1 'polypeptide(L)'
;CYQGNPLVNAGAVGVMRHEDIHLAKASGAGNKVILYGARTGGDGIGGASILASETFDATKPSKRPAVQVGDPFQEKLLIECTLEAFAEKLVVGIQDLGAAGLSCATSELASNGSGGMTVVLDDVPLRDSTLSPEEILMSESQER
;
A
#
# COMPACT_ATOMS: atom_id res chain seq x y z
N CYS A 1 -0.44 -30.13 11.70
CA CYS A 1 -1.41 -29.01 11.69
C CYS A 1 -1.17 -27.95 10.60
N TYR A 2 -0.03 -27.89 9.89
CA TYR A 2 0.24 -26.82 8.89
C TYR A 2 0.60 -27.31 7.46
N GLN A 3 0.41 -28.60 7.16
CA GLN A 3 0.78 -29.15 5.84
C GLN A 3 -0.05 -28.56 4.67
N GLY A 4 -1.30 -28.16 4.92
CA GLY A 4 -2.15 -27.51 3.92
C GLY A 4 -2.21 -25.98 4.01
N ASN A 5 -1.76 -25.40 5.12
CA ASN A 5 -1.79 -23.95 5.36
C ASN A 5 -0.52 -23.58 6.17
N PRO A 6 0.62 -23.31 5.50
CA PRO A 6 1.83 -22.87 6.18
C PRO A 6 1.62 -21.49 6.82
N LEU A 7 2.24 -21.27 7.98
CA LEU A 7 2.28 -19.94 8.59
C LEU A 7 3.57 -19.24 8.18
N VAL A 8 3.44 -18.02 7.66
CA VAL A 8 4.56 -17.17 7.25
C VAL A 8 4.40 -15.82 7.93
N ASN A 9 5.18 -15.61 9.00
CA ASN A 9 5.25 -14.33 9.69
C ASN A 9 6.58 -13.66 9.35
N ALA A 10 6.52 -12.42 8.86
CA ALA A 10 7.67 -11.57 8.64
C ALA A 10 7.64 -10.40 9.64
N GLY A 11 8.79 -10.02 10.17
CA GLY A 11 8.92 -8.90 11.11
C GLY A 11 10.08 -8.00 10.69
N ALA A 12 9.89 -6.69 10.87
CA ALA A 12 10.90 -5.67 10.61
C ALA A 12 11.15 -4.82 11.86
N VAL A 13 12.41 -4.45 12.09
CA VAL A 13 12.82 -3.57 13.19
C VAL A 13 13.72 -2.47 12.62
N GLY A 14 13.37 -1.22 12.89
CA GLY A 14 14.15 -0.04 12.52
C GLY A 14 14.53 0.80 13.73
N VAL A 15 15.48 1.72 13.56
CA VAL A 15 15.89 2.69 14.59
C VAL A 15 15.66 4.10 14.05
N MET A 16 15.09 4.97 14.88
CA MET A 16 14.78 6.36 14.56
C MET A 16 14.95 7.22 15.82
N ARG A 17 15.30 8.51 15.67
CA ARG A 17 15.32 9.42 16.82
C ARG A 17 13.88 9.73 17.24
N HIS A 18 13.68 9.99 18.53
CA HIS A 18 12.33 10.21 19.06
C HIS A 18 11.64 11.41 18.39
N GLU A 19 12.40 12.45 18.07
CA GLU A 19 11.92 13.65 17.40
C GLU A 19 11.59 13.47 15.91
N ASP A 20 12.07 12.40 15.27
CA ASP A 20 11.79 12.11 13.86
C ASP A 20 10.59 11.17 13.68
N ILE A 21 9.92 10.76 14.77
CA ILE A 21 8.78 9.85 14.69
C ILE A 21 7.60 10.56 14.04
N HIS A 22 7.23 10.11 12.84
CA HIS A 22 6.04 10.53 12.13
C HIS A 22 4.92 9.50 12.32
N LEU A 23 3.72 9.97 12.67
CA LEU A 23 2.55 9.10 12.84
C LEU A 23 1.76 9.03 11.54
N ALA A 24 0.99 7.95 11.36
CA ALA A 24 0.01 7.78 10.28
C ALA A 24 -1.24 8.66 10.48
N LYS A 25 -1.01 9.96 10.65
CA LYS A 25 -2.02 10.98 10.91
C LYS A 25 -1.58 12.28 10.23
N ALA A 26 -2.25 12.64 9.15
CA ALA A 26 -2.08 13.94 8.52
C ALA A 26 -3.18 14.91 9.00
N SER A 27 -2.78 16.05 9.56
CA SER A 27 -3.71 17.14 9.93
C SER A 27 -3.45 18.39 9.09
N GLY A 28 -4.52 19.12 8.76
CA GLY A 28 -4.45 20.35 7.98
C GLY A 28 -5.16 20.23 6.64
N ALA A 29 -6.17 21.09 6.43
CA ALA A 29 -6.86 21.18 5.14
C ALA A 29 -5.96 21.81 4.09
N GLY A 30 -5.98 21.27 2.87
CA GLY A 30 -5.19 21.79 1.74
C GLY A 30 -3.80 21.15 1.57
N ASN A 31 -3.40 20.24 2.46
CA ASN A 31 -2.19 19.43 2.27
C ASN A 31 -2.27 18.64 0.96
N LYS A 32 -1.12 18.50 0.30
CA LYS A 32 -0.98 17.61 -0.86
C LYS A 32 -0.75 16.18 -0.37
N VAL A 33 -1.38 15.22 -1.03
CA VAL A 33 -1.16 13.79 -0.80
C VAL A 33 -0.45 13.26 -2.03
N ILE A 34 0.71 12.65 -1.81
CA ILE A 34 1.59 12.21 -2.88
C ILE A 34 1.69 10.70 -2.82
N LEU A 35 1.28 10.05 -3.91
CA LEU A 35 1.59 8.64 -4.17
C LEU A 35 2.93 8.60 -4.90
N TYR A 36 3.88 7.81 -4.40
CA TYR A 36 5.21 7.67 -5.00
C TYR A 36 5.70 6.23 -4.86
N GLY A 37 6.67 5.82 -5.68
CA GLY A 37 7.11 4.43 -5.77
C GLY A 37 6.75 3.79 -7.10
N ALA A 38 6.38 2.51 -7.08
CA ALA A 38 6.03 1.75 -8.27
C ALA A 38 4.70 2.21 -8.90
N ARG A 39 4.54 1.91 -10.20
CA ARG A 39 3.29 2.19 -10.92
C ARG A 39 2.22 1.14 -10.60
N THR A 40 0.97 1.57 -10.55
CA THR A 40 -0.18 0.75 -10.17
C THR A 40 -0.60 -0.18 -11.33
N GLY A 41 -0.64 -1.49 -11.08
CA GLY A 41 -1.10 -2.53 -12.00
C GLY A 41 -2.30 -3.33 -11.47
N GLY A 42 -2.73 -4.35 -12.19
CA GLY A 42 -3.84 -5.23 -11.81
C GLY A 42 -3.51 -6.27 -10.73
N ASP A 43 -2.48 -6.02 -9.93
CA ASP A 43 -1.91 -6.97 -8.98
C ASP A 43 -2.71 -7.03 -7.67
N GLY A 44 -2.97 -8.24 -7.18
CA GLY A 44 -3.51 -8.47 -5.84
C GLY A 44 -4.96 -8.01 -5.62
N ILE A 45 -5.69 -7.60 -6.66
CA ILE A 45 -7.06 -7.09 -6.53
C ILE A 45 -7.96 -8.16 -5.90
N GLY A 46 -8.55 -7.83 -4.75
CA GLY A 46 -9.40 -8.74 -3.96
C GLY A 46 -8.63 -9.75 -3.11
N GLY A 47 -7.29 -9.67 -3.07
CA GLY A 47 -6.40 -10.52 -2.29
C GLY A 47 -6.78 -10.53 -0.80
N ALA A 48 -6.99 -9.36 -0.20
CA ALA A 48 -7.40 -9.24 1.21
C ALA A 48 -8.66 -10.06 1.58
N SER A 49 -9.70 -10.05 0.74
CA SER A 49 -10.96 -10.77 0.99
C SER A 49 -10.83 -12.27 0.73
N ILE A 50 -10.14 -12.63 -0.36
CA ILE A 50 -9.98 -14.02 -0.80
C ILE A 50 -9.03 -14.80 0.13
N LEU A 51 -7.95 -14.16 0.60
CA LEU A 51 -6.96 -14.79 1.49
C LEU A 51 -7.46 -14.89 2.94
N ALA A 52 -8.38 -14.03 3.36
CA ALA A 52 -8.93 -14.04 4.71
C ALA A 52 -9.95 -15.18 4.97
N SER A 53 -10.55 -15.75 3.92
CA SER A 53 -11.75 -16.61 4.07
C SER A 53 -11.65 -17.98 3.41
N GLU A 54 -10.68 -18.23 2.53
CA GLU A 54 -10.63 -19.48 1.77
C GLU A 54 -9.44 -20.39 2.13
N THR A 55 -9.72 -21.69 2.27
CA THR A 55 -8.71 -22.74 2.36
C THR A 55 -8.08 -23.05 0.99
N PHE A 56 -6.80 -23.41 0.98
CA PHE A 56 -6.12 -23.88 -0.23
C PHE A 56 -6.69 -25.25 -0.67
N ASP A 57 -7.30 -25.30 -1.85
CA ASP A 57 -7.87 -26.51 -2.46
C ASP A 57 -7.36 -26.63 -3.91
N ALA A 58 -6.84 -27.80 -4.26
CA ALA A 58 -6.27 -28.10 -5.58
C ALA A 58 -7.32 -28.16 -6.71
N THR A 59 -8.62 -28.17 -6.37
CA THR A 59 -9.72 -28.20 -7.34
C THR A 59 -10.20 -26.79 -7.76
N LYS A 60 -9.77 -25.73 -7.06
CA LYS A 60 -10.15 -24.35 -7.39
C LYS A 60 -9.25 -23.76 -8.49
N PRO A 61 -9.76 -22.82 -9.31
CA PRO A 61 -8.95 -22.13 -10.32
C PRO A 61 -7.70 -21.49 -9.70
N SER A 62 -6.57 -21.59 -10.41
CA SER A 62 -5.29 -21.02 -9.99
C SER A 62 -5.41 -19.50 -9.79
N LYS A 63 -5.30 -19.05 -8.53
CA LYS A 63 -5.44 -17.65 -8.10
C LYS A 63 -4.20 -16.78 -8.34
N ARG A 64 -3.52 -16.96 -9.48
CA ARG A 64 -2.35 -16.17 -9.88
C ARG A 64 -2.53 -14.64 -9.75
N PRO A 65 -3.71 -14.04 -10.01
CA PRO A 65 -3.89 -12.58 -9.86
C PRO A 65 -3.73 -12.06 -8.43
N ALA A 66 -3.91 -12.91 -7.41
CA ALA A 66 -3.79 -12.52 -6.00
C ALA A 66 -2.33 -12.52 -5.49
N VAL A 67 -1.38 -13.02 -6.28
CA VAL A 67 0.03 -13.07 -5.87
C VAL A 67 0.68 -11.75 -6.24
N GLN A 68 0.98 -10.97 -5.22
CA GLN A 68 1.75 -9.74 -5.33
C GLN A 68 3.18 -10.07 -5.78
N VAL A 69 3.69 -9.32 -6.76
CA VAL A 69 5.08 -9.43 -7.23
C VAL A 69 5.83 -8.22 -6.74
N GLY A 70 6.69 -8.41 -5.74
CA GLY A 70 7.52 -7.34 -5.20
C GLY A 70 8.82 -7.13 -5.98
N ASP A 71 9.27 -5.88 -6.02
CA ASP A 71 10.57 -5.44 -6.52
C ASP A 71 11.42 -4.85 -5.37
N PRO A 72 12.35 -5.63 -4.78
CA PRO A 72 13.15 -5.15 -3.65
C PRO A 72 14.12 -4.03 -4.03
N PHE A 73 14.45 -3.85 -5.31
CA PHE A 73 15.28 -2.73 -5.75
C PHE A 73 14.49 -1.43 -5.72
N GLN A 74 13.22 -1.48 -6.12
CA GLN A 74 12.31 -0.35 -6.01
C GLN A 74 12.01 -0.03 -4.54
N GLU A 75 11.80 -1.04 -3.68
CA GLU A 75 11.64 -0.85 -2.23
C GLU A 75 12.84 -0.14 -1.62
N LYS A 76 14.07 -0.49 -2.03
CA LYS A 76 15.27 0.20 -1.55
C LYS A 76 15.28 1.68 -1.91
N LEU A 77 14.87 2.04 -3.13
CA LEU A 77 14.76 3.44 -3.54
C LEU A 77 13.65 4.17 -2.77
N LEU A 78 12.53 3.49 -2.49
CA LEU A 78 11.44 4.02 -1.70
C LEU A 78 11.93 4.38 -0.29
N ILE A 79 12.65 3.48 0.38
CA ILE A 79 13.23 3.72 1.70
C ILE A 79 14.13 4.96 1.72
N GLU A 80 15.07 5.08 0.78
CA GLU A 80 15.99 6.23 0.73
C GLU A 80 15.23 7.55 0.47
N CYS A 81 14.26 7.53 -0.45
CA CYS A 81 13.43 8.70 -0.76
C CYS A 81 12.60 9.14 0.46
N THR A 82 11.99 8.20 1.18
CA THR A 82 11.22 8.49 2.39
C THR A 82 12.09 9.08 3.49
N LEU A 83 13.29 8.51 3.71
CA LEU A 83 14.22 9.02 4.73
C LEU A 83 14.72 10.43 4.40
N GLU A 84 14.97 10.73 3.13
CA GLU A 84 15.34 12.07 2.68
C GLU A 84 14.18 13.07 2.87
N ALA A 85 12.95 12.69 2.51
CA ALA A 85 11.76 13.51 2.73
C ALA A 85 11.50 13.82 4.22
N PHE A 86 11.83 12.87 5.11
CA PHE A 86 11.77 13.08 6.56
C PHE A 86 12.86 14.03 7.04
N ALA A 87 14.10 13.85 6.57
CA ALA A 87 15.21 14.73 6.92
C ALA A 87 14.94 16.19 6.51
N GLU A 88 14.33 16.41 5.35
CA GLU A 88 13.92 17.72 4.83
C GLU A 88 12.61 18.25 5.45
N LYS A 89 11.99 17.50 6.36
CA LYS A 89 10.75 17.87 7.07
C LYS A 89 9.58 18.20 6.14
N LEU A 90 9.48 17.47 5.03
CA LEU A 90 8.44 17.66 4.01
C LEU A 90 7.16 16.86 4.30
N VAL A 91 7.24 15.90 5.24
CA VAL A 91 6.17 14.93 5.49
C VAL A 91 5.41 15.28 6.77
N VAL A 92 4.10 15.47 6.66
CA VAL A 92 3.20 15.69 7.80
C VAL A 92 2.55 14.40 8.30
N GLY A 93 2.58 13.35 7.49
CA GLY A 93 2.04 12.02 7.77
C GLY A 93 2.36 11.09 6.60
N ILE A 94 2.51 9.81 6.89
CA ILE A 94 2.84 8.77 5.90
C ILE A 94 1.96 7.54 6.15
N GLN A 95 1.63 6.81 5.09
CA GLN A 95 0.93 5.54 5.14
C GLN A 95 1.43 4.69 3.97
N ASP A 96 1.77 3.43 4.23
CA ASP A 96 2.13 2.45 3.21
C ASP A 96 0.88 1.88 2.51
N LEU A 97 1.05 1.38 1.29
CA LEU A 97 -0.01 0.70 0.56
C LEU A 97 0.15 -0.83 0.65
N GLY A 98 -0.84 -1.47 1.28
CA GLY A 98 -0.92 -2.93 1.38
C GLY A 98 -2.28 -3.46 0.92
N ALA A 99 -2.92 -4.25 1.79
CA ALA A 99 -4.23 -4.83 1.56
C ALA A 99 -5.29 -3.76 1.20
N ALA A 100 -6.09 -4.03 0.16
CA ALA A 100 -7.07 -3.09 -0.40
C ALA A 100 -6.49 -1.75 -0.93
N GLY A 101 -5.17 -1.61 -1.02
CA GLY A 101 -4.51 -0.55 -1.78
C GLY A 101 -4.89 0.87 -1.39
N LEU A 102 -5.17 1.70 -2.41
CA LEU A 102 -5.51 3.12 -2.24
C LEU A 102 -6.78 3.32 -1.42
N SER A 103 -7.76 2.42 -1.52
CA SER A 103 -8.99 2.51 -0.72
C SER A 103 -8.70 2.55 0.78
N CYS A 104 -7.82 1.67 1.24
CA CYS A 104 -7.44 1.55 2.64
C CYS A 104 -6.55 2.71 3.05
N ALA A 105 -5.44 2.92 2.36
CA ALA A 105 -4.45 3.92 2.72
C ALA A 105 -5.06 5.35 2.79
N THR A 106 -5.88 5.72 1.81
CA THR A 106 -6.50 7.06 1.78
C THR A 106 -7.59 7.24 2.83
N SER A 107 -8.41 6.20 3.07
CA SER A 107 -9.48 6.28 4.07
C SER A 107 -8.95 6.27 5.51
N GLU A 108 -7.95 5.45 5.80
CA GLU A 108 -7.29 5.40 7.12
C GLU A 108 -6.54 6.70 7.42
N LEU A 109 -5.76 7.21 6.46
CA LEU A 109 -5.02 8.45 6.63
C LEU A 109 -5.97 9.64 6.85
N ALA A 110 -7.08 9.70 6.12
CA ALA A 110 -8.12 10.71 6.32
C ALA A 110 -8.81 10.55 7.69
N SER A 111 -9.20 9.32 8.06
CA SER A 111 -9.92 9.04 9.30
C SER A 111 -9.08 9.28 10.56
N ASN A 112 -7.78 8.99 10.51
CA ASN A 112 -6.85 9.27 11.61
C ASN A 112 -6.54 10.77 11.73
N GLY A 113 -6.73 11.51 10.63
CA GLY A 113 -6.51 12.95 10.50
C GLY A 113 -7.58 13.81 11.14
N SER A 114 -7.84 14.96 10.52
CA SER A 114 -8.85 15.93 10.97
C SER A 114 -9.90 16.25 9.92
N GLY A 115 -10.03 15.43 8.86
CA GLY A 115 -10.86 15.75 7.71
C GLY A 115 -11.08 14.58 6.75
N GLY A 116 -11.36 14.91 5.49
CA GLY A 116 -11.55 13.95 4.40
C GLY A 116 -10.49 14.11 3.31
N MET A 117 -10.52 13.21 2.33
CA MET A 117 -9.63 13.24 1.17
C MET A 117 -10.45 13.17 -0.12
N THR A 118 -10.21 14.11 -1.05
CA THR A 118 -10.69 13.99 -2.42
C THR A 118 -9.61 13.30 -3.24
N VAL A 119 -9.93 12.13 -3.76
CA VAL A 119 -9.00 11.31 -4.55
C VAL A 119 -9.42 11.38 -6.02
N VAL A 120 -8.50 11.79 -6.89
CA VAL A 120 -8.68 11.81 -8.35
C VAL A 120 -7.89 10.63 -8.91
N LEU A 121 -8.58 9.56 -9.30
CA LEU A 121 -7.91 8.32 -9.75
C LEU A 121 -7.18 8.49 -11.09
N ASP A 122 -7.56 9.48 -11.90
CA ASP A 122 -6.90 9.79 -13.18
C ASP A 122 -5.44 10.26 -13.00
N ASP A 123 -5.08 10.75 -11.80
CA ASP A 123 -3.71 11.20 -11.48
C ASP A 123 -2.81 10.04 -11.02
N VAL A 124 -3.34 8.83 -10.83
CA VAL A 124 -2.58 7.68 -10.36
C VAL A 124 -1.63 7.19 -11.46
N PRO A 125 -0.31 7.05 -11.20
CA PRO A 125 0.61 6.51 -12.18
C PRO A 125 0.32 5.03 -12.45
N LEU A 126 -0.18 4.71 -13.65
CA LEU A 126 -0.55 3.35 -14.02
C LEU A 126 0.57 2.62 -14.77
N ARG A 127 0.73 1.33 -14.47
CA ARG A 127 1.49 0.36 -15.26
C ARG A 127 0.63 -0.23 -16.37
N ASP A 128 -0.66 -0.39 -16.08
CA ASP A 128 -1.68 -0.85 -17.02
C ASP A 128 -2.76 0.24 -17.13
N SER A 129 -2.89 0.84 -18.31
CA SER A 129 -3.87 1.90 -18.57
C SER A 129 -5.29 1.39 -18.82
N THR A 130 -5.50 0.07 -18.81
CA THR A 130 -6.81 -0.55 -19.05
C THR A 130 -7.62 -0.78 -17.76
N LEU A 131 -7.00 -0.52 -16.60
CA LEU A 131 -7.64 -0.73 -15.31
C LEU A 131 -8.88 0.14 -15.15
N SER A 132 -9.94 -0.46 -14.64
CA SER A 132 -11.14 0.26 -14.24
C SER A 132 -10.90 1.10 -12.98
N PRO A 133 -11.73 2.11 -12.68
CA PRO A 133 -11.61 2.90 -11.46
C PRO A 133 -11.60 2.04 -10.18
N GLU A 134 -12.40 0.97 -10.14
CA GLU A 134 -12.46 0.06 -9.00
C GLU A 134 -11.16 -0.75 -8.86
N GLU A 135 -10.57 -1.17 -9.98
CA GLU A 135 -9.30 -1.89 -10.00
C GLU A 135 -8.13 -0.99 -9.57
N ILE A 136 -8.10 0.27 -10.00
CA ILE A 136 -7.10 1.25 -9.53
C ILE A 136 -7.21 1.44 -8.02
N LEU A 137 -8.44 1.61 -7.51
CA LEU A 137 -8.69 1.88 -6.11
C LEU A 137 -8.32 0.69 -5.20
N MET A 138 -8.52 -0.54 -5.69
CA MET A 138 -8.31 -1.78 -4.93
C MET A 138 -6.98 -2.49 -5.24
N SER A 139 -6.17 -1.94 -6.15
CA SER A 139 -4.88 -2.54 -6.54
C SER A 139 -3.92 -2.63 -5.35
N GLU A 140 -3.34 -3.82 -5.16
CA GLU A 140 -2.36 -4.13 -4.12
C GLU A 140 -0.95 -4.25 -4.72
N SER A 141 -0.67 -3.47 -5.79
CA SER A 141 0.69 -3.33 -6.33
C SER A 141 1.66 -2.91 -5.22
N GLN A 142 2.83 -3.55 -5.18
CA GLN A 142 3.83 -3.36 -4.12
C GLN A 142 4.67 -2.09 -4.33
N GLU A 143 5.51 -1.77 -3.34
CA GLU A 143 6.46 -0.65 -3.34
C GLU A 143 5.84 0.74 -3.57
N ARG A 144 4.78 1.08 -2.82
CA ARG A 144 4.04 2.35 -2.94
C ARG A 144 3.68 2.96 -1.59
#